data_AF-A0A509L1T7-F1
#
_entry.id   AF-A0A509L1T7-F1
#
_cell.length_a   1.000
_cell.length_b   1.000
_cell.length_c   1.000
_cell.angle_alpha   90.00
_cell.angle_beta   90.00
_cell.angle_gamma   90.00
#
_symmetry.space_group_name_H-M   'P 1'
#
loop_
_entity.id
_entity.type
_entity.pdbx_description
1 polymer ?
#
loop_
_entity_poly.entity_id
_entity_poly.type
_entity_poly.pdbx_seq_one_letter_code
_entity_poly.pdbx_strand_id
1 'polypeptide(L)'
;MFNCDTAHDGSNNTHNIAYQKQDYCGHIAHETTIVRDATFDGTNKFSVKLTANASADYYFPLRHKLVSTKEDWADAGSDTVTIYFTSDSVLDDSEIWFEMDTPSQSTSWSCIKLFNTRLDDLSTPTSYADGQGSWTSGKTYTYKAEISLANTEEGVGNIYVCVADSTNPVYVCPNVEVA
;
A
#
# COMPACT_ATOMS: atom_id res chain seq x y z
N MET A 1 -13.76 16.47 19.78
CA MET A 1 -14.67 16.91 18.70
C MET A 1 -13.78 17.58 17.67
N PHE A 2 -13.43 16.89 16.59
CA PHE A 2 -12.51 17.43 15.59
C PHE A 2 -13.28 18.41 14.70
N ASN A 3 -12.76 19.63 14.59
CA ASN A 3 -13.34 20.70 13.79
C ASN A 3 -13.19 20.36 12.31
N CYS A 4 -14.32 20.13 11.63
CA CYS A 4 -14.42 19.90 10.18
C CYS A 4 -14.74 21.22 9.46
N ASP A 5 -13.91 22.24 9.70
CA ASP A 5 -14.06 23.51 8.98
C ASP A 5 -12.72 23.86 8.34
N THR A 6 -12.53 23.43 7.10
CA THR A 6 -11.59 24.09 6.20
C THR A 6 -12.29 25.33 5.68
N ALA A 7 -12.03 26.46 6.32
CA ALA A 7 -12.40 27.77 5.81
C ALA A 7 -11.99 27.88 4.33
N HIS A 8 -12.98 28.02 3.45
CA HIS A 8 -12.78 28.33 2.05
C HIS A 8 -12.41 29.83 1.94
N ASP A 9 -11.14 30.12 2.20
CA ASP A 9 -10.48 31.36 1.87
C ASP A 9 -10.12 31.31 0.37
N GLY A 10 -10.73 32.20 -0.41
CA GLY A 10 -10.61 32.29 -1.86
C GLY A 10 -9.24 32.76 -2.38
N SER A 11 -8.13 32.32 -1.80
CA SER A 11 -6.78 32.57 -2.32
C SER A 11 -6.09 31.25 -2.72
N ASN A 12 -5.76 31.12 -4.01
CA ASN A 12 -4.97 30.05 -4.63
C ASN A 12 -5.24 28.62 -4.11
N ASN A 13 -6.26 28.02 -4.71
CA ASN A 13 -6.59 26.60 -4.68
C ASN A 13 -5.37 25.71 -5.04
N THR A 14 -4.53 25.42 -4.04
CA THR A 14 -3.77 24.18 -3.90
C THR A 14 -4.62 23.28 -3.00
N HIS A 15 -5.77 22.81 -3.52
CA HIS A 15 -6.57 21.79 -2.85
C HIS A 15 -5.80 20.46 -2.87
N ASN A 16 -4.78 20.36 -2.04
CA ASN A 16 -4.33 19.09 -1.50
C ASN A 16 -5.49 18.60 -0.63
N ILE A 17 -6.39 17.82 -1.21
CA ILE A 17 -7.43 17.12 -0.46
C ILE A 17 -6.69 16.17 0.49
N ALA A 18 -6.48 16.63 1.72
CA ALA A 18 -5.78 15.89 2.74
C ALA A 18 -6.67 14.71 3.14
N TYR A 19 -6.42 13.54 2.55
CA TYR A 19 -7.01 12.31 3.06
C TYR A 19 -6.38 12.01 4.42
N GLN A 20 -7.23 11.84 5.43
CA GLN A 20 -6.86 11.34 6.74
C GLN A 20 -7.92 10.37 7.23
N LYS A 21 -7.49 9.24 7.75
CA LYS A 21 -8.33 8.25 8.43
C LYS A 21 -7.68 7.90 9.75
N GLN A 22 -8.48 7.89 10.81
CA GLN A 22 -8.09 7.27 12.07
C GLN A 22 -8.87 5.98 12.23
N ASP A 23 -8.15 4.93 12.60
CA ASP A 23 -8.70 3.62 12.91
C ASP A 23 -8.27 3.21 14.32
N TYR A 24 -8.86 2.14 14.86
CA TYR A 24 -8.45 1.59 16.14
C TYR A 24 -6.97 1.19 16.13
N CYS A 25 -6.48 0.66 15.02
CA CYS A 25 -5.10 0.19 14.85
C CYS A 25 -4.11 1.29 14.46
N GLY A 26 -4.55 2.55 14.25
CA GLY A 26 -3.63 3.64 13.95
C GLY A 26 -4.19 4.78 13.09
N HIS A 27 -3.30 5.45 12.37
CA HIS A 27 -3.60 6.62 11.55
C HIS A 27 -3.06 6.47 10.13
N ILE A 28 -3.84 6.90 9.14
CA ILE A 28 -3.50 6.88 7.73
C ILE A 28 -3.67 8.30 7.16
N ALA A 29 -2.70 8.78 6.40
CA ALA A 29 -2.77 10.08 5.74
C ALA A 29 -2.05 10.08 4.40
N HIS A 30 -2.40 11.01 3.51
CA HIS A 30 -1.55 11.31 2.36
C HIS A 30 -0.35 12.16 2.79
N GLU A 31 0.83 11.80 2.33
CA GLU A 31 2.09 12.49 2.56
C GLU A 31 2.65 12.98 1.23
N THR A 32 2.98 14.27 1.14
CA THR A 32 3.45 14.90 -0.11
C THR A 32 4.95 15.21 -0.10
N THR A 33 5.63 15.01 1.03
CA THR A 33 7.08 15.29 1.17
C THR A 33 7.95 14.06 1.01
N ILE A 34 7.45 12.88 1.40
CA ILE A 34 8.16 11.59 1.28
C ILE A 34 7.47 10.80 0.19
N VAL A 35 7.91 11.03 -1.05
CA VAL A 35 7.31 10.45 -2.26
C VAL A 35 8.37 9.86 -3.17
N ARG A 36 8.06 8.75 -3.84
CA ARG A 36 8.93 8.13 -4.86
C ARG A 36 8.87 8.96 -6.15
N ASP A 37 10.02 9.43 -6.61
CA ASP A 37 10.20 10.29 -7.78
C ASP A 37 10.65 9.45 -8.99
N ALA A 38 9.77 9.33 -9.98
CA ALA A 38 10.11 9.10 -11.39
C ALA A 38 8.85 9.16 -12.27
N THR A 39 7.72 8.60 -11.83
CA THR A 39 6.56 8.38 -12.72
C THR A 39 5.34 7.92 -11.91
N PHE A 40 4.64 8.80 -11.15
CA PHE A 40 3.36 8.35 -10.60
C PHE A 40 2.17 9.33 -10.44
N ASP A 41 0.99 8.71 -10.59
CA ASP A 41 -0.43 9.05 -10.35
C ASP A 41 -1.09 10.11 -11.22
N GLY A 42 -0.29 10.90 -11.94
CA GLY A 42 -0.78 12.13 -12.54
C GLY A 42 -0.30 13.32 -11.71
N THR A 43 -1.07 14.40 -11.71
CA THR A 43 -0.58 15.73 -11.30
C THR A 43 -0.21 15.87 -9.81
N ASN A 44 -0.54 14.91 -8.92
CA ASN A 44 -0.42 15.06 -7.47
C ASN A 44 0.53 14.04 -6.83
N LYS A 45 1.74 14.47 -6.44
CA LYS A 45 2.71 13.59 -5.79
C LYS A 45 2.31 13.27 -4.34
N PHE A 46 1.94 12.03 -4.04
CA PHE A 46 1.77 11.58 -2.65
C PHE A 46 2.21 10.13 -2.40
N SER A 47 2.47 9.81 -1.13
CA SER A 47 2.52 8.46 -0.58
C SER A 47 1.42 8.29 0.46
N VAL A 48 0.98 7.06 0.68
CA VAL A 48 0.12 6.74 1.82
C VAL A 48 1.02 6.52 3.03
N LYS A 49 0.93 7.41 4.01
CA LYS A 49 1.58 7.27 5.31
C LYS A 49 0.69 6.46 6.23
N LEU A 50 1.20 5.33 6.72
CA LEU A 50 0.57 4.49 7.71
C LEU A 50 1.35 4.57 9.02
N THR A 51 0.67 4.90 10.11
CA THR A 51 1.24 4.92 11.46
C THR A 51 0.40 4.00 12.33
N ALA A 52 0.82 2.74 12.43
CA ALA A 52 0.15 1.78 13.30
C ALA A 52 0.45 2.08 14.77
N ASN A 53 -0.41 1.63 15.67
CA ASN A 53 -0.22 1.71 17.12
C ASN A 53 -0.04 0.31 17.72
N ALA A 54 0.18 0.23 19.03
CA ALA A 54 0.41 -1.04 19.73
C ALA A 54 -0.78 -2.02 19.71
N SER A 55 -1.94 -1.61 19.19
CA SER A 55 -3.11 -2.50 19.00
C SER A 55 -3.09 -3.16 17.62
N ALA A 56 -2.21 -2.72 16.71
CA ALA A 56 -2.02 -3.38 15.44
C ALA A 56 -1.18 -4.65 15.65
N ASP A 57 -1.65 -5.75 15.10
CA ASP A 57 -0.95 -7.02 15.07
C ASP A 57 -1.27 -7.77 13.76
N TYR A 58 -0.80 -9.00 13.67
CA TYR A 58 -1.06 -9.87 12.53
C TYR A 58 -2.56 -10.09 12.23
N TYR A 59 -3.40 -10.21 13.26
CA TYR A 59 -4.83 -10.50 13.14
C TYR A 59 -5.67 -9.24 12.94
N PHE A 60 -5.22 -8.11 13.48
CA PHE A 60 -5.85 -6.80 13.40
C PHE A 60 -4.85 -5.74 12.94
N PRO A 61 -4.33 -5.83 11.70
CA PRO A 61 -3.39 -4.84 11.20
C PRO A 61 -4.08 -3.51 10.92
N LEU A 62 -3.29 -2.43 10.86
CA LEU A 62 -3.72 -1.21 10.21
C LEU A 62 -3.83 -1.46 8.70
N ARG A 63 -5.05 -1.74 8.24
CA ARG A 63 -5.36 -2.06 6.85
C ARG A 63 -5.90 -0.85 6.08
N HIS A 64 -5.35 -0.60 4.90
CA HIS A 64 -5.81 0.46 4.00
C HIS A 64 -5.89 -0.03 2.55
N LYS A 65 -6.93 0.38 1.81
CA LYS A 65 -7.02 0.14 0.37
C LYS A 65 -6.11 1.12 -0.35
N LEU A 66 -4.97 0.66 -0.82
CA LEU A 66 -3.94 1.47 -1.47
C LEU A 66 -4.41 1.99 -2.84
N VAL A 67 -4.88 1.08 -3.70
CA VAL A 67 -5.33 1.42 -5.06
C VAL A 67 -6.37 0.42 -5.55
N SER A 68 -7.28 0.87 -6.40
CA SER A 68 -8.13 0.03 -7.24
C SER A 68 -7.64 0.20 -8.66
N THR A 69 -7.13 -0.85 -9.30
CA THR A 69 -6.69 -0.79 -10.69
C THR A 69 -7.50 -1.76 -11.55
N LYS A 70 -7.86 -1.31 -12.76
CA LYS A 70 -8.52 -2.12 -13.78
C LYS A 70 -7.44 -2.51 -14.78
N GLU A 71 -6.82 -3.65 -14.56
CA GLU A 71 -5.88 -4.23 -15.51
C GLU A 71 -6.51 -5.44 -16.19
N ASP A 72 -6.09 -5.68 -17.43
CA ASP A 72 -6.36 -6.93 -18.12
C ASP A 72 -5.44 -8.02 -17.55
N TRP A 73 -5.83 -8.55 -16.39
CA TRP A 73 -5.08 -9.60 -15.71
C TRP A 73 -5.11 -10.94 -16.45
N ALA A 74 -5.83 -11.05 -17.58
CA ALA A 74 -6.01 -12.29 -18.31
C ALA A 74 -4.89 -12.57 -19.33
N ASP A 75 -4.06 -11.58 -19.69
CA ASP A 75 -3.11 -11.72 -20.80
C ASP A 75 -1.71 -12.24 -20.39
N ALA A 76 -1.46 -12.51 -19.11
CA ALA A 76 -0.16 -13.02 -18.69
C ALA A 76 -0.24 -13.90 -17.44
N GLY A 77 -0.11 -15.20 -17.65
CA GLY A 77 0.05 -16.22 -16.60
C GLY A 77 1.32 -16.10 -15.74
N SER A 78 1.96 -14.92 -15.67
CA SER A 78 3.16 -14.65 -14.89
C SER A 78 3.31 -13.21 -14.39
N ASP A 79 2.31 -12.33 -14.60
CA ASP A 79 2.47 -10.93 -14.21
C ASP A 79 2.66 -10.76 -12.71
N THR A 80 3.43 -9.73 -12.36
CA THR A 80 3.77 -9.38 -10.99
C THR A 80 3.43 -7.93 -10.73
N VAL A 81 2.63 -7.69 -9.68
CA VAL A 81 2.39 -6.36 -9.15
C VAL A 81 3.52 -5.99 -8.21
N THR A 82 4.29 -4.97 -8.55
CA THR A 82 5.36 -4.44 -7.71
C THR A 82 4.91 -3.18 -6.98
N ILE A 83 5.11 -3.16 -5.66
CA ILE A 83 4.72 -2.07 -4.76
C ILE A 83 5.96 -1.59 -4.03
N TYR A 84 6.17 -0.27 -3.99
CA TYR A 84 7.34 0.33 -3.34
C TYR A 84 6.96 1.06 -2.06
N PHE A 85 7.79 0.93 -1.04
CA PHE A 85 7.58 1.57 0.25
C PHE A 85 8.89 1.91 0.95
N THR A 86 8.84 2.79 1.95
CA THR A 86 10.01 3.22 2.72
C THR A 86 9.66 3.42 4.20
N SER A 87 10.61 3.11 5.08
CA SER A 87 10.48 3.27 6.55
C SER A 87 11.84 3.48 7.20
N ASP A 88 11.84 3.98 8.44
CA ASP A 88 13.02 4.02 9.30
C ASP A 88 13.20 2.73 10.12
N SER A 89 12.19 1.85 10.13
CA SER A 89 12.30 0.48 10.65
C SER A 89 12.90 -0.45 9.58
N VAL A 90 13.68 -1.44 10.03
CA VAL A 90 13.89 -2.64 9.21
C VAL A 90 12.56 -3.37 9.16
N LEU A 91 12.04 -3.65 7.95
CA LEU A 91 10.75 -4.30 7.77
C LEU A 91 10.87 -5.68 7.12
N ASP A 92 10.12 -6.64 7.65
CA ASP A 92 9.84 -7.94 7.04
C ASP A 92 8.33 -8.20 6.85
N ASP A 93 8.00 -9.36 6.30
CA ASP A 93 6.65 -9.77 5.97
C ASP A 93 5.75 -10.12 7.18
N SER A 94 6.30 -10.10 8.40
CA SER A 94 5.51 -10.14 9.64
C SER A 94 5.04 -8.74 10.09
N GLU A 95 5.75 -7.70 9.64
CA GLU A 95 5.55 -6.31 10.07
C GLU A 95 4.69 -5.51 9.07
N ILE A 96 4.81 -5.83 7.79
CA ILE A 96 4.01 -5.25 6.71
C ILE A 96 3.77 -6.30 5.62
N TRP A 97 2.55 -6.35 5.09
CA TRP A 97 2.23 -7.15 3.91
C TRP A 97 1.17 -6.48 3.04
N PHE A 98 0.99 -7.03 1.85
CA PHE A 98 0.06 -6.55 0.85
C PHE A 98 -0.91 -7.67 0.48
N GLU A 99 -2.19 -7.29 0.36
CA GLU A 99 -3.26 -8.18 -0.05
C GLU A 99 -3.86 -7.66 -1.35
N MET A 100 -4.22 -8.56 -2.26
CA MET A 100 -4.94 -8.20 -3.47
C MET A 100 -6.22 -9.03 -3.59
N ASP A 101 -7.34 -8.33 -3.71
CA ASP A 101 -8.64 -8.90 -4.04
C ASP A 101 -8.86 -8.74 -5.57
N THR A 102 -8.98 -9.85 -6.30
CA THR A 102 -9.10 -9.87 -7.77
C THR A 102 -10.20 -10.85 -8.25
N PRO A 103 -10.81 -10.66 -9.43
CA PRO A 103 -11.75 -11.62 -10.01
C PRO A 103 -11.11 -13.00 -10.22
N SER A 104 -11.90 -14.05 -9.98
CA SER A 104 -11.49 -15.44 -10.20
C SER A 104 -11.89 -15.93 -11.59
N GLN A 105 -11.08 -16.84 -12.16
CA GLN A 105 -11.47 -17.66 -13.33
C GLN A 105 -12.53 -18.72 -13.00
N SER A 106 -12.94 -18.83 -11.74
CA SER A 106 -13.97 -19.79 -11.33
C SER A 106 -15.34 -19.41 -11.89
N THR A 107 -16.09 -20.43 -12.31
CA THR A 107 -17.50 -20.31 -12.73
C THR A 107 -18.45 -19.93 -11.58
N SER A 108 -17.97 -19.95 -10.33
CA SER A 108 -18.64 -19.36 -9.17
C SER A 108 -18.15 -17.93 -8.95
N TRP A 109 -19.04 -17.00 -8.59
CA TRP A 109 -18.71 -15.60 -8.27
C TRP A 109 -17.76 -15.55 -7.06
N SER A 110 -16.46 -15.65 -7.32
CA SER A 110 -15.42 -15.83 -6.32
C SER A 110 -14.38 -14.74 -6.52
N CYS A 111 -13.95 -14.12 -5.43
CA CYS A 111 -12.76 -13.26 -5.43
C CYS A 111 -11.57 -14.11 -5.00
N ILE A 112 -10.44 -13.98 -5.69
CA ILE A 112 -9.17 -14.57 -5.26
C ILE A 112 -8.48 -13.54 -4.36
N LYS A 113 -7.95 -14.02 -3.23
CA LYS A 113 -7.04 -13.26 -2.36
C LYS A 113 -5.61 -13.69 -2.62
N LEU A 114 -4.80 -12.76 -3.09
CA LEU A 114 -3.38 -12.94 -3.29
C LEU A 114 -2.61 -12.15 -2.23
N PHE A 115 -1.43 -12.64 -1.88
CA PHE A 115 -0.55 -12.04 -0.87
C PHE A 115 0.87 -12.02 -1.43
N ASN A 116 1.61 -10.94 -1.20
CA ASN A 116 3.03 -10.89 -1.57
C ASN A 116 3.85 -11.85 -0.69
N THR A 117 3.53 -11.88 0.60
CA THR A 117 4.09 -12.77 1.62
C THR A 117 3.30 -12.50 2.90
N ARG A 118 2.19 -13.19 3.11
CA ARG A 118 1.54 -13.20 4.43
C ARG A 118 1.97 -14.48 5.11
N LEU A 119 2.82 -14.36 6.14
CA LEU A 119 3.35 -15.52 6.87
C LEU A 119 2.22 -16.36 7.48
N ASP A 120 2.48 -17.68 7.55
CA ASP A 120 1.84 -18.57 8.52
C ASP A 120 2.56 -18.37 9.87
N ASP A 121 1.85 -18.43 10.99
CA ASP A 121 2.35 -18.04 12.34
C ASP A 121 3.60 -18.84 12.79
N LEU A 122 3.89 -19.98 12.15
CA LEU A 122 5.04 -20.83 12.44
C LEU A 122 6.20 -20.68 11.45
N SER A 123 6.06 -19.82 10.45
CA SER A 123 7.10 -19.60 9.43
C SER A 123 8.06 -18.47 9.84
N THR A 124 9.32 -18.61 9.46
CA THR A 124 10.34 -17.59 9.70
C THR A 124 10.05 -16.37 8.81
N PRO A 125 10.06 -15.15 9.36
CA PRO A 125 9.88 -13.95 8.56
C PRO A 125 10.92 -13.81 7.45
N THR A 126 10.48 -13.31 6.30
CA THR A 126 11.29 -13.04 5.12
C THR A 126 11.44 -11.54 4.94
N SER A 127 12.67 -11.06 4.97
CA SER A 127 12.97 -9.66 4.71
C SER A 127 12.61 -9.28 3.28
N TYR A 128 12.12 -8.05 3.10
CA TYR A 128 11.85 -7.51 1.78
C TYR A 128 13.12 -7.22 1.00
N ALA A 129 13.04 -7.38 -0.32
CA ALA A 129 14.10 -6.97 -1.22
C ALA A 129 14.21 -5.44 -1.26
N ASP A 130 15.43 -4.94 -1.47
CA ASP A 130 15.69 -3.51 -1.62
C ASP A 130 14.90 -2.94 -2.81
N GLY A 131 14.11 -1.90 -2.53
CA GLY A 131 13.37 -1.16 -3.52
C GLY A 131 14.28 -0.21 -4.28
N GLN A 132 14.26 -0.29 -5.61
CA GLN A 132 14.96 0.66 -6.47
C GLN A 132 14.07 1.88 -6.77
N GLY A 133 14.64 3.09 -6.75
CA GLY A 133 13.94 4.34 -7.08
C GLY A 133 14.31 5.50 -6.15
N SER A 134 14.33 6.71 -6.68
CA SER A 134 14.68 7.91 -5.93
C SER A 134 13.49 8.37 -5.09
N TRP A 135 13.60 8.39 -3.77
CA TRP A 135 12.61 9.04 -2.91
C TRP A 135 13.04 10.47 -2.60
N THR A 136 12.13 11.43 -2.76
CA THR A 136 12.36 12.88 -2.50
C THR A 136 12.88 13.17 -1.09
N SER A 137 12.44 12.38 -0.10
CA SER A 137 12.95 12.38 1.28
C SER A 137 12.85 10.96 1.83
N GLY A 138 13.47 10.02 1.11
CA GLY A 138 13.48 8.60 1.46
C GLY A 138 13.88 8.37 2.91
N LYS A 139 13.31 7.33 3.52
CA LYS A 139 13.72 6.89 4.85
C LYS A 139 14.96 6.02 4.77
N THR A 140 15.43 5.59 5.94
CA THR A 140 16.65 4.78 6.06
C THR A 140 16.59 3.53 5.18
N TYR A 141 15.42 2.90 5.06
CA TYR A 141 15.20 1.70 4.29
C TYR A 141 14.14 1.91 3.20
N THR A 142 14.40 1.35 2.02
CA THR A 142 13.50 1.37 0.86
C THR A 142 13.32 -0.03 0.34
N TYR A 143 12.06 -0.43 0.14
CA TYR A 143 11.69 -1.81 -0.14
C TYR A 143 10.82 -1.90 -1.41
N LYS A 144 10.79 -3.11 -1.96
CA LYS A 144 9.76 -3.54 -2.90
C LYS A 144 9.06 -4.81 -2.40
N ALA A 145 7.76 -4.89 -2.65
CA ALA A 145 6.94 -6.08 -2.49
C ALA A 145 6.36 -6.49 -3.84
N GLU A 146 6.27 -7.80 -4.08
CA GLU A 146 5.82 -8.37 -5.35
C GLU A 146 4.65 -9.33 -5.10
N ILE A 147 3.52 -9.13 -5.76
CA ILE A 147 2.35 -10.04 -5.74
C ILE A 147 2.25 -10.71 -7.11
N SER A 148 2.33 -12.05 -7.16
CA SER A 148 2.14 -12.82 -8.38
C SER A 148 0.65 -12.98 -8.72
N LEU A 149 0.28 -12.72 -9.97
CA LEU A 149 -1.09 -12.70 -10.48
C LEU A 149 -1.53 -14.03 -11.12
N ALA A 150 -0.96 -15.16 -10.71
CA ALA A 150 -1.31 -16.45 -11.31
C ALA A 150 -2.82 -16.75 -11.19
N ASN A 151 -3.47 -17.06 -12.32
CA ASN A 151 -4.88 -17.46 -12.43
C ASN A 151 -5.91 -16.37 -12.12
N THR A 152 -5.67 -15.13 -12.54
CA THR A 152 -6.63 -14.02 -12.48
C THR A 152 -7.40 -13.87 -13.79
N GLU A 153 -8.61 -13.31 -13.75
CA GLU A 153 -9.38 -12.84 -14.93
C GLU A 153 -9.26 -11.32 -15.08
N GLU A 154 -9.53 -10.80 -16.28
CA GLU A 154 -9.68 -9.35 -16.51
C GLU A 154 -10.69 -8.75 -15.51
N GLY A 155 -10.31 -7.63 -14.89
CA GLY A 155 -11.24 -6.85 -14.08
C GLY A 155 -10.56 -5.95 -13.06
N VAL A 156 -11.32 -5.52 -12.05
CA VAL A 156 -10.81 -4.58 -11.05
C VAL A 156 -10.15 -5.34 -9.90
N GLY A 157 -8.84 -5.14 -9.73
CA GLY A 157 -8.09 -5.57 -8.56
C GLY A 157 -8.05 -4.48 -7.50
N ASN A 158 -8.23 -4.85 -6.22
CA ASN A 158 -8.06 -3.94 -5.10
C ASN A 158 -6.82 -4.37 -4.30
N ILE A 159 -5.85 -3.47 -4.19
CA ILE A 159 -4.63 -3.70 -3.43
C ILE A 159 -4.78 -3.03 -2.08
N TYR A 160 -4.42 -3.76 -1.04
CA TYR A 160 -4.42 -3.32 0.34
C TYR A 160 -3.02 -3.43 0.92
N VAL A 161 -2.67 -2.47 1.76
CA VAL A 161 -1.50 -2.55 2.64
C VAL A 161 -1.99 -2.84 4.06
N CYS A 162 -1.29 -3.73 4.74
CA CYS A 162 -1.52 -4.12 6.12
C CYS A 162 -0.23 -3.88 6.92
N VAL A 163 -0.31 -3.10 7.99
CA VAL A 163 0.86 -2.79 8.84
C VAL A 163 0.58 -3.25 10.27
N ALA A 164 1.49 -4.07 10.80
CA ALA A 164 1.54 -4.51 12.19
C ALA A 164 2.68 -3.84 12.98
N ASP A 165 3.74 -3.34 12.31
CA ASP A 165 4.80 -2.58 12.99
C ASP A 165 4.28 -1.21 13.44
N SER A 166 4.42 -0.94 14.74
CA SER A 166 4.05 0.34 15.37
C SER A 166 5.26 1.22 15.69
N THR A 167 6.47 0.80 15.31
CA THR A 167 7.72 1.47 15.65
C THR A 167 7.89 2.77 14.85
N ASN A 168 7.77 2.69 13.53
CA ASN A 168 7.90 3.86 12.64
C ASN A 168 6.78 3.90 11.59
N PRO A 169 6.43 5.09 11.10
CA PRO A 169 5.51 5.20 9.98
C PRO A 169 6.08 4.59 8.71
N VAL A 170 5.24 3.90 7.95
CA VAL A 170 5.55 3.40 6.61
C VAL A 170 4.93 4.29 5.56
N TYR A 171 5.68 4.58 4.50
CA TYR A 171 5.25 5.41 3.38
C TYR A 171 5.17 4.52 2.14
N VAL A 172 3.96 4.30 1.64
CA VAL A 172 3.71 3.40 0.52
C VAL A 172 3.39 4.22 -0.71
N CYS A 173 4.08 3.94 -1.81
CA CYS A 173 3.76 4.54 -3.09
C CYS A 173 2.45 3.94 -3.60
N PRO A 174 1.43 4.75 -3.93
CA PRO A 174 0.24 4.22 -4.58
C PRO A 174 0.52 3.72 -6.01
N ASN A 175 1.76 3.92 -6.53
CA ASN A 175 2.21 3.33 -7.78
C ASN A 175 2.41 1.85 -7.64
N VAL A 176 1.62 1.13 -8.40
CA VAL A 176 1.81 -0.28 -8.59
C VAL A 176 2.25 -0.48 -10.03
N GLU A 177 3.42 -1.09 -10.19
CA GLU A 177 3.97 -1.44 -11.50
C GLU A 177 3.51 -2.87 -11.81
N VAL A 178 2.95 -3.11 -12.99
CA VAL A 178 2.53 -4.44 -13.46
C VAL A 178 3.41 -4.81 -14.64
N ALA A 179 4.05 -5.98 -14.57
CA ALA A 179 5.00 -6.48 -15.57
C ALA A 179 5.11 -8.01 -15.55
#